data_AF-T0J2Y9-F1
#
_entry.id   AF-T0J2Y9-F1
#
_cell.length_a   1.000
_cell.length_b   1.000
_cell.length_c   1.000
_cell.angle_alpha   90.00
_cell.angle_beta   90.00
_cell.angle_gamma   90.00
#
_symmetry.space_group_name_H-M   'P 1'
#
loop_
_entity.id
_entity.type
_entity.pdbx_description
1 polymer ?
#
loop_
_entity_poly.entity_id
_entity_poly.type
_entity_poly.pdbx_seq_one_letter_code
_entity_poly.pdbx_strand_id
1 'polypeptide(L)'
;MNDRRRPTPPSPGDAPDAAADGIEQGKRLIRVADDKGLSLSQKIANRFYLLSWKTPLHSRRLKGKYPLKLLAVPDDDVPGDPRAGQAIRAGYFLFRGLKQPVDTLDFAKLDLIPDFADHLHGFRWLRDLASVASREQGAPIAEGVMRKWLEVHAETPSEPAWRADNAAWRLLFWTTHAPLILSSSDLVYRSLVLNCVARTARHLDRSADKAPVGLPRIVAWGGIVAASLLIPGGAARKVFGEAGLKRAIDAGIHADGGILSRSPLDQMEAIMLLSMVQAVYDVRREPAPAFLQDALSRTVPALLSLAHGDGGLGSWQGAAAVDPARVSAIVAASRVRSRPLRQARDWGYQRIAAGQTVLQIDAAPPP
;
A
#
# COMPACT_ATOMS: atom_id res chain seq x y z
N MET A 1 -50.39 43.92 18.99
CA MET A 1 -49.75 42.61 19.25
C MET A 1 -49.35 42.02 17.90
N ASN A 2 -48.05 41.75 17.73
CA ASN A 2 -47.36 41.10 16.61
C ASN A 2 -47.12 41.89 15.31
N ASP A 3 -46.15 42.79 15.45
CA ASP A 3 -45.35 43.42 14.41
C ASP A 3 -44.40 42.39 13.76
N ARG A 4 -44.60 42.08 12.47
CA ARG A 4 -43.77 41.13 11.70
C ARG A 4 -42.52 41.86 11.19
N ARG A 5 -41.40 41.73 11.91
CA ARG A 5 -40.07 42.16 11.47
C ARG A 5 -39.69 41.51 10.14
N ARG A 6 -39.52 42.32 9.09
CA ARG A 6 -38.82 41.94 7.85
C ARG A 6 -37.32 41.77 8.14
N PRO A 7 -36.61 40.80 7.55
CA PRO A 7 -35.16 40.76 7.62
C PRO A 7 -34.57 41.91 6.81
N THR A 8 -33.69 42.68 7.42
CA THR A 8 -32.85 43.71 6.78
C THR A 8 -31.84 43.05 5.82
N PRO A 9 -31.57 43.61 4.64
CA PRO A 9 -30.48 43.14 3.78
C PRO A 9 -29.12 43.40 4.46
N PRO A 10 -28.12 42.53 4.28
CA PRO A 10 -26.79 42.75 4.85
C PRO A 10 -26.11 43.97 4.19
N SER A 11 -25.43 44.78 5.01
CA SER A 11 -24.61 45.91 4.59
C SER A 11 -23.43 45.45 3.71
N PRO A 12 -23.03 46.21 2.69
CA PRO A 12 -21.85 45.91 1.88
C PRO A 12 -20.61 46.32 2.67
N GLY A 13 -20.05 45.41 3.46
CA GLY A 13 -18.92 45.75 4.33
C GLY A 13 -18.09 44.61 4.91
N ASP A 14 -18.56 43.37 4.92
CA ASP A 14 -17.80 42.23 5.46
C ASP A 14 -17.75 41.08 4.45
N ALA A 15 -16.85 41.20 3.47
CA ALA A 15 -16.42 40.06 2.68
C ALA A 15 -15.35 39.29 3.50
N PRO A 16 -15.54 38.00 3.83
CA PRO A 16 -14.42 37.20 4.29
C PRO A 16 -13.40 37.10 3.16
N ASP A 17 -12.12 37.30 3.50
CA ASP A 17 -10.96 37.21 2.59
C ASP A 17 -11.17 36.12 1.53
N ALA A 18 -11.36 36.57 0.29
CA ALA A 18 -11.30 35.72 -0.89
C ALA A 18 -9.84 35.28 -1.06
N ALA A 19 -9.42 34.31 -0.26
CA ALA A 19 -8.22 33.52 -0.53
C ALA A 19 -8.37 32.98 -1.97
N ALA A 20 -7.34 33.21 -2.78
CA ALA A 20 -7.34 33.06 -4.23
C ALA A 20 -7.80 31.67 -4.71
N ASP A 21 -9.11 31.52 -4.94
CA ASP A 21 -9.79 30.31 -5.41
C ASP A 21 -10.39 30.53 -6.82
N GLY A 22 -9.66 31.24 -7.68
CA GLY A 22 -10.02 31.42 -9.09
C GLY A 22 -9.67 30.21 -9.94
N ILE A 23 -10.54 29.87 -10.90
CA ILE A 23 -10.16 29.01 -12.03
C ILE A 23 -9.31 29.87 -12.97
N GLU A 24 -7.98 29.77 -12.86
CA GLU A 24 -7.07 30.37 -13.83
C GLU A 24 -7.33 29.74 -15.21
N GLN A 25 -8.10 30.42 -16.07
CA GLN A 25 -8.25 30.07 -17.47
C GLN A 25 -6.87 30.11 -18.14
N GLY A 26 -6.33 28.96 -18.54
CA GLY A 26 -5.09 28.88 -19.32
C GLY A 26 -4.07 27.83 -18.85
N LYS A 27 -4.19 27.26 -17.64
CA LYS A 27 -3.38 26.10 -17.25
C LYS A 27 -3.99 24.82 -17.82
N ARG A 28 -3.39 24.39 -18.95
CA ARG A 28 -3.56 23.15 -19.72
C ARG A 28 -4.45 22.08 -19.07
N LEU A 29 -5.52 21.72 -19.76
CA LEU A 29 -6.14 20.40 -19.68
C LEU A 29 -5.04 19.33 -19.72
N ILE A 30 -5.10 18.43 -18.75
CA ILE A 30 -4.19 17.32 -18.52
C ILE A 30 -3.83 16.65 -19.85
N ARG A 31 -2.53 16.64 -20.19
CA ARG A 31 -2.01 15.55 -21.01
C ARG A 31 -2.03 14.36 -20.09
N VAL A 32 -2.97 13.45 -20.28
CA VAL A 32 -2.89 12.10 -19.70
C VAL A 32 -1.49 11.63 -20.08
N ALA A 33 -0.63 11.41 -19.08
CA ALA A 33 0.62 10.75 -19.32
C ALA A 33 0.21 9.41 -19.94
N ASP A 34 0.45 9.27 -21.26
CA ASP A 34 0.11 8.10 -22.08
C ASP A 34 0.02 6.87 -21.17
N ASP A 35 -1.20 6.36 -20.94
CA ASP A 35 -1.44 5.10 -20.24
C ASP A 35 -1.02 3.93 -21.14
N LYS A 36 0.19 4.05 -21.71
CA LYS A 36 0.89 3.02 -22.42
C LYS A 36 1.40 2.09 -21.34
N GLY A 37 0.51 1.20 -20.88
CA GLY A 37 0.92 -0.07 -20.31
C GLY A 37 2.09 -0.61 -21.12
N LEU A 38 3.08 -1.21 -20.43
CA LEU A 38 4.43 -1.52 -20.94
C LEU A 38 4.56 -1.50 -22.47
N SER A 39 5.43 -0.66 -23.00
CA SER A 39 5.74 -0.67 -24.43
C SER A 39 6.12 -2.09 -24.87
N LEU A 40 5.94 -2.43 -26.16
CA LEU A 40 6.27 -3.77 -26.64
C LEU A 40 7.71 -4.19 -26.29
N SER A 41 8.66 -3.26 -26.39
CA SER A 41 10.05 -3.48 -25.98
C SER A 41 10.18 -3.72 -24.47
N GLN A 42 9.44 -3.00 -23.64
CA GLN A 42 9.38 -3.23 -22.19
C GLN A 42 8.73 -4.58 -21.84
N LYS A 43 7.68 -5.01 -22.56
CA LYS A 43 7.05 -6.34 -22.37
C LYS A 43 8.03 -7.46 -22.69
N ILE A 44 8.76 -7.33 -23.81
CA ILE A 44 9.80 -8.29 -24.22
C ILE A 44 10.93 -8.31 -23.18
N ALA A 45 11.45 -7.14 -22.79
CA ALA A 45 12.50 -7.03 -21.78
C ALA A 45 12.05 -7.62 -20.44
N ASN A 46 10.79 -7.39 -20.03
CA ASN A 46 10.22 -7.98 -18.83
C ASN A 46 10.16 -9.52 -18.95
N ARG A 47 9.72 -10.06 -20.08
CA ARG A 47 9.70 -11.51 -20.30
C ARG A 47 11.10 -12.14 -20.20
N PHE A 48 12.12 -11.50 -20.78
CA PHE A 48 13.51 -11.95 -20.62
C PHE A 48 13.99 -11.84 -19.17
N TYR A 49 13.62 -10.79 -18.46
CA TYR A 49 13.92 -10.64 -17.04
C TYR A 49 13.27 -11.74 -16.19
N LEU A 50 12.00 -12.08 -16.44
CA LEU A 50 11.30 -13.18 -15.76
C LEU A 50 11.93 -14.54 -16.09
N LEU A 51 12.36 -14.76 -17.34
CA LEU A 51 13.10 -15.97 -17.70
C LEU A 51 14.42 -16.08 -16.94
N SER A 52 15.09 -14.95 -16.65
CA SER A 52 16.31 -14.94 -15.86
C SER A 52 16.11 -15.48 -14.44
N TRP A 53 14.91 -15.37 -13.87
CA TRP A 53 14.61 -15.84 -12.50
C TRP A 53 14.71 -17.36 -12.37
N LYS A 54 14.42 -18.08 -13.45
CA LYS A 54 14.51 -19.56 -13.50
C LYS A 54 15.96 -20.05 -13.58
N THR A 55 16.94 -19.16 -13.74
CA THR A 55 18.34 -19.56 -13.90
C THR A 55 19.03 -19.74 -12.54
N PRO A 56 19.94 -20.73 -12.39
CA PRO A 56 20.73 -20.90 -11.18
C PRO A 56 21.58 -19.67 -10.83
N LEU A 57 21.93 -18.86 -11.84
CA LEU A 57 22.68 -17.61 -11.67
C LEU A 57 21.86 -16.58 -10.88
N HIS A 58 20.56 -16.45 -11.15
CA HIS A 58 19.70 -15.56 -10.39
C HIS A 58 19.58 -16.01 -8.94
N SER A 59 19.34 -17.31 -8.70
CA SER A 59 19.27 -17.87 -7.35
C SER A 59 20.58 -17.75 -6.58
N ARG A 60 21.74 -17.85 -7.26
CA ARG A 60 23.07 -17.59 -6.67
C ARG A 60 23.27 -16.13 -6.30
N ARG A 61 22.82 -15.17 -7.13
CA ARG A 61 22.86 -13.72 -6.81
C ARG A 61 21.99 -13.35 -5.62
N LEU A 62 20.97 -14.16 -5.32
CA LEU A 62 20.16 -14.04 -4.11
C LEU A 62 20.80 -14.69 -2.87
N LYS A 63 21.90 -15.43 -2.98
CA LYS A 63 22.60 -15.98 -1.80
C LYS A 63 23.44 -14.89 -1.13
N GLY A 64 23.55 -14.96 0.19
CA GLY A 64 24.35 -14.05 1.00
C GLY A 64 24.09 -14.26 2.49
N LYS A 65 24.79 -13.50 3.34
CA LYS A 65 24.54 -13.52 4.79
C LYS A 65 23.08 -13.16 5.08
N TYR A 66 22.40 -14.01 5.84
CA TYR A 66 21.05 -13.76 6.32
C TYR A 66 21.09 -13.41 7.81
N PRO A 67 20.11 -12.64 8.31
CA PRO A 67 20.10 -12.25 9.69
C PRO A 67 19.73 -13.41 10.61
N LEU A 68 20.29 -13.40 11.82
CA LEU A 68 19.87 -14.31 12.90
C LEU A 68 18.58 -13.83 13.59
N LYS A 69 18.27 -12.53 13.46
CA LYS A 69 17.07 -11.87 13.99
C LYS A 69 16.79 -10.58 13.22
N LEU A 70 15.53 -10.13 13.22
CA LEU A 70 15.19 -8.77 12.81
C LEU A 70 15.73 -7.77 13.84
N LEU A 71 16.04 -6.55 13.39
CA LEU A 71 16.53 -5.47 14.26
C LEU A 71 15.42 -4.87 15.14
N ALA A 72 14.19 -4.89 14.64
CA ALA A 72 12.98 -4.42 15.31
C ALA A 72 11.75 -5.04 14.62
N VAL A 73 10.58 -4.89 15.25
CA VAL A 73 9.26 -5.26 14.71
C VAL A 73 8.38 -4.02 14.81
N PRO A 74 8.03 -3.35 13.69
CA PRO A 74 7.20 -2.15 13.71
C PRO A 74 5.76 -2.49 14.07
N ASP A 75 5.04 -1.52 14.64
CA ASP A 75 3.60 -1.62 14.85
C ASP A 75 2.82 -1.42 13.53
N ASP A 76 1.62 -1.99 13.46
CA ASP A 76 0.67 -1.80 12.35
C ASP A 76 -0.50 -0.93 12.82
N ASP A 77 -0.42 0.37 12.53
CA ASP A 77 -1.47 1.33 12.94
C ASP A 77 -2.79 1.12 12.13
N VAL A 78 -2.78 0.28 11.09
CA VAL A 78 -3.97 -0.06 10.31
C VAL A 78 -4.60 -1.34 10.86
N PRO A 79 -5.89 -1.32 11.27
CA PRO A 79 -6.58 -2.50 11.77
C PRO A 79 -6.80 -3.52 10.64
N GLY A 80 -6.72 -4.81 11.00
CA GLY A 80 -7.15 -5.91 10.12
C GLY A 80 -8.68 -6.04 10.07
N ASP A 81 -9.17 -6.81 9.09
CA ASP A 81 -10.58 -7.18 8.99
C ASP A 81 -10.88 -8.35 9.95
N PRO A 82 -11.67 -8.12 11.02
CA PRO A 82 -11.97 -9.18 11.98
C PRO A 82 -12.75 -10.34 11.36
N ARG A 83 -13.59 -10.09 10.35
CA ARG A 83 -14.36 -11.14 9.68
C ARG A 83 -13.44 -12.05 8.88
N ALA A 84 -12.48 -11.49 8.15
CA ALA A 84 -11.47 -12.25 7.44
C ALA A 84 -10.56 -13.01 8.42
N GLY A 85 -10.17 -12.39 9.53
CA GLY A 85 -9.42 -13.03 10.60
C GLY A 85 -10.13 -14.25 11.20
N GLN A 86 -11.42 -14.13 11.53
CA GLN A 86 -12.21 -15.25 12.07
C GLN A 86 -12.38 -16.37 11.03
N ALA A 87 -12.51 -16.03 9.75
CA ALA A 87 -12.54 -17.02 8.68
C ALA A 87 -11.24 -17.84 8.63
N ILE A 88 -10.08 -17.18 8.75
CA ILE A 88 -8.77 -17.86 8.78
C ILE A 88 -8.69 -18.81 9.96
N ARG A 89 -9.16 -18.38 11.15
CA ARG A 89 -9.24 -19.26 12.34
C ARG A 89 -10.19 -20.43 12.14
N ALA A 90 -11.23 -20.26 11.33
CA ALA A 90 -12.15 -21.33 10.92
C ALA A 90 -11.62 -22.20 9.76
N GLY A 91 -10.37 -22.01 9.34
CA GLY A 91 -9.68 -22.87 8.37
C GLY A 91 -9.86 -22.46 6.90
N TYR A 92 -10.28 -21.23 6.60
CA TYR A 92 -10.35 -20.75 5.21
C TYR A 92 -10.05 -19.26 5.08
N PHE A 93 -9.43 -18.86 3.97
CA PHE A 93 -9.32 -17.45 3.61
C PHE A 93 -10.64 -16.94 3.05
N LEU A 94 -11.05 -15.73 3.45
CA LEU A 94 -12.21 -15.03 2.91
C LEU A 94 -11.73 -13.76 2.20
N PHE A 95 -11.99 -13.65 0.90
CA PHE A 95 -11.61 -12.49 0.11
C PHE A 95 -12.74 -12.08 -0.83
N ARG A 96 -13.33 -10.89 -0.61
CA ARG A 96 -14.45 -10.36 -1.42
C ARG A 96 -15.59 -11.39 -1.65
N GLY A 97 -15.89 -12.20 -0.63
CA GLY A 97 -16.92 -13.25 -0.67
C GLY A 97 -16.45 -14.61 -1.18
N LEU A 98 -15.27 -14.69 -1.80
CA LEU A 98 -14.65 -15.95 -2.20
C LEU A 98 -14.00 -16.65 -1.00
N LYS A 99 -14.09 -17.97 -0.97
CA LYS A 99 -13.49 -18.81 0.08
C LYS A 99 -12.40 -19.70 -0.50
N GLN A 100 -11.26 -19.76 0.18
CA GLN A 100 -10.19 -20.71 -0.11
C GLN A 100 -9.85 -21.49 1.17
N PRO A 101 -10.19 -22.78 1.27
CA PRO A 101 -9.80 -23.62 2.40
C PRO A 101 -8.28 -23.66 2.57
N VAL A 102 -7.81 -23.57 3.83
CA VAL A 102 -6.38 -23.55 4.17
C VAL A 102 -5.74 -24.93 3.96
N ASP A 103 -6.48 -26.00 4.21
CA ASP A 103 -6.06 -27.38 4.04
C ASP A 103 -5.75 -27.72 2.58
N THR A 104 -6.63 -27.34 1.65
CA THR A 104 -6.48 -27.58 0.20
C THR A 104 -5.67 -26.50 -0.53
N LEU A 105 -5.14 -25.50 0.19
CA LEU A 105 -4.30 -24.46 -0.41
C LEU A 105 -3.00 -25.04 -0.95
N ASP A 106 -2.79 -24.93 -2.26
CA ASP A 106 -1.57 -25.29 -2.98
C ASP A 106 -0.94 -24.05 -3.64
N PHE A 107 0.20 -23.59 -3.10
CA PHE A 107 0.91 -22.43 -3.63
C PHE A 107 1.62 -22.69 -4.98
N ALA A 108 1.77 -23.94 -5.41
CA ALA A 108 2.30 -24.29 -6.73
C ALA A 108 1.23 -24.18 -7.83
N LYS A 109 -0.05 -24.31 -7.46
CA LYS A 109 -1.21 -24.25 -8.37
C LYS A 109 -2.36 -23.48 -7.73
N LEU A 110 -2.20 -22.17 -7.60
CA LEU A 110 -3.29 -21.29 -7.14
C LEU A 110 -4.29 -21.04 -8.26
N ASP A 111 -5.43 -21.72 -8.19
CA ASP A 111 -6.59 -21.47 -9.06
C ASP A 111 -7.51 -20.42 -8.42
N LEU A 112 -7.02 -19.18 -8.37
CA LEU A 112 -7.70 -18.04 -7.75
C LEU A 112 -7.67 -16.83 -8.69
N ILE A 113 -8.63 -15.93 -8.51
CA ILE A 113 -8.59 -14.63 -9.19
C ILE A 113 -7.31 -13.86 -8.81
N PRO A 114 -6.74 -13.03 -9.71
CA PRO A 114 -5.45 -12.36 -9.48
C PRO A 114 -5.36 -11.59 -8.16
N ASP A 115 -6.37 -10.79 -7.81
CA ASP A 115 -6.38 -10.01 -6.56
C ASP A 115 -6.34 -10.88 -5.31
N PHE A 116 -6.95 -12.06 -5.35
CA PHE A 116 -6.93 -13.00 -4.22
C PHE A 116 -5.56 -13.68 -4.12
N ALA A 117 -4.97 -14.08 -5.26
CA ALA A 117 -3.61 -14.60 -5.27
C ALA A 117 -2.59 -13.57 -4.74
N ASP A 118 -2.73 -12.29 -5.11
CA ASP A 118 -1.89 -11.19 -4.62
C ASP A 118 -2.08 -10.93 -3.11
N HIS A 119 -3.32 -11.03 -2.61
CA HIS A 119 -3.60 -10.97 -1.18
C HIS A 119 -2.88 -12.08 -0.39
N LEU A 120 -2.86 -13.31 -0.93
CA LEU A 120 -2.14 -14.44 -0.33
C LEU A 120 -0.62 -14.29 -0.42
N HIS A 121 -0.08 -13.98 -1.59
CA HIS A 121 1.37 -13.84 -1.82
C HIS A 121 1.99 -12.62 -1.16
N GLY A 122 1.22 -11.57 -0.93
CA GLY A 122 1.60 -10.40 -0.14
C GLY A 122 1.49 -10.61 1.37
N PHE A 123 0.97 -11.75 1.84
CA PHE A 123 0.74 -12.05 3.26
C PHE A 123 -0.10 -11.00 4.00
N ARG A 124 -0.98 -10.29 3.27
CA ARG A 124 -1.86 -9.26 3.84
C ARG A 124 -2.78 -9.80 4.93
N TRP A 125 -3.19 -11.05 4.78
CA TRP A 125 -4.01 -11.80 5.74
C TRP A 125 -3.38 -11.95 7.13
N LEU A 126 -2.06 -11.74 7.30
CA LEU A 126 -1.43 -11.74 8.63
C LEU A 126 -2.03 -10.66 9.53
N ARG A 127 -2.35 -9.49 8.97
CA ARG A 127 -2.99 -8.40 9.71
C ARG A 127 -4.39 -8.80 10.17
N ASP A 128 -5.16 -9.43 9.28
CA ASP A 128 -6.51 -9.87 9.59
C ASP A 128 -6.49 -10.93 10.70
N LEU A 129 -5.58 -11.91 10.61
CA LEU A 129 -5.38 -12.90 11.67
C LEU A 129 -4.96 -12.26 13.00
N ALA A 130 -4.02 -11.32 12.98
CA ALA A 130 -3.55 -10.60 14.17
C ALA A 130 -4.66 -9.80 14.88
N SER A 131 -5.70 -9.37 14.15
CA SER A 131 -6.81 -8.61 14.71
C SER A 131 -7.75 -9.44 15.61
N VAL A 132 -7.70 -10.78 15.53
CA VAL A 132 -8.65 -11.68 16.23
C VAL A 132 -8.01 -12.85 16.96
N ALA A 133 -6.69 -12.98 16.90
CA ALA A 133 -5.96 -14.08 17.52
C ALA A 133 -4.82 -13.55 18.38
N SER A 134 -4.66 -14.09 19.58
CA SER A 134 -3.39 -13.94 20.30
C SER A 134 -2.27 -14.62 19.52
N ARG A 135 -1.02 -14.29 19.84
CA ARG A 135 0.15 -14.90 19.22
C ARG A 135 0.11 -16.44 19.33
N GLU A 136 -0.28 -16.96 20.49
CA GLU A 136 -0.36 -18.40 20.77
C GLU A 136 -1.42 -19.10 19.92
N GLN A 137 -2.50 -18.40 19.58
CA GLN A 137 -3.59 -18.92 18.74
C GLN A 137 -3.28 -18.77 17.24
N GLY A 138 -2.71 -17.64 16.84
CA GLY A 138 -2.46 -17.29 15.44
C GLY A 138 -1.19 -17.92 14.87
N ALA A 139 -0.14 -18.07 15.67
CA ALA A 139 1.15 -18.55 15.17
C ALA A 139 1.08 -19.95 14.52
N PRO A 140 0.41 -20.96 15.10
CA PRO A 140 0.30 -22.27 14.44
C PRO A 140 -0.34 -22.20 13.03
N ILE A 141 -1.34 -21.35 12.86
CA ILE A 141 -2.02 -21.14 11.57
C ILE A 141 -1.08 -20.43 10.59
N ALA A 142 -0.48 -19.32 11.04
CA ALA A 142 0.39 -18.51 10.21
C ALA A 142 1.66 -19.27 9.78
N GLU A 143 2.29 -20.00 10.69
CA GLU A 143 3.46 -20.84 10.43
C GLU A 143 3.12 -22.00 9.48
N GLY A 144 1.94 -22.62 9.62
CA GLY A 144 1.47 -23.66 8.71
C GLY A 144 1.34 -23.17 7.27
N VAL A 145 0.69 -22.02 7.05
CA VAL A 145 0.56 -21.39 5.72
C VAL A 145 1.93 -20.94 5.20
N MET A 146 2.76 -20.37 6.06
CA MET A 146 4.11 -19.92 5.71
C MET A 146 4.99 -21.07 5.22
N ARG A 147 4.94 -22.24 5.86
CA ARG A 147 5.68 -23.44 5.41
C ARG A 147 5.27 -23.86 4.00
N LYS A 148 3.98 -23.96 3.72
CA LYS A 148 3.46 -24.25 2.37
C LYS A 148 3.96 -23.25 1.33
N TRP A 149 4.02 -21.96 1.67
CA TRP A 149 4.53 -20.94 0.76
C TRP A 149 6.04 -21.09 0.52
N LEU A 150 6.81 -21.32 1.59
CA LEU A 150 8.27 -21.47 1.52
C LEU A 150 8.68 -22.69 0.71
N GLU A 151 7.98 -23.82 0.86
CA GLU A 151 8.21 -25.06 0.10
C GLU A 151 8.19 -24.82 -1.42
N VAL A 152 7.32 -23.94 -1.90
CA VAL A 152 7.18 -23.63 -3.32
C VAL A 152 8.09 -22.48 -3.76
N HIS A 153 8.18 -21.42 -2.95
CA HIS A 153 8.68 -20.12 -3.42
C HIS A 153 9.98 -19.65 -2.77
N ALA A 154 10.53 -20.33 -1.75
CA ALA A 154 11.71 -19.84 -1.04
C ALA A 154 12.99 -19.88 -1.90
N GLU A 155 13.17 -20.94 -2.70
CA GLU A 155 14.39 -21.18 -3.46
C GLU A 155 14.41 -20.52 -4.84
N THR A 156 13.29 -20.55 -5.55
CA THR A 156 13.20 -20.09 -6.94
C THR A 156 12.12 -19.01 -7.07
N PRO A 157 12.51 -17.77 -7.44
CA PRO A 157 11.54 -16.72 -7.71
C PRO A 157 10.59 -17.08 -8.85
N SER A 158 9.30 -16.75 -8.68
CA SER A 158 8.21 -17.10 -9.59
C SER A 158 7.17 -15.96 -9.61
N GLU A 159 6.43 -15.84 -10.70
CA GLU A 159 5.27 -14.94 -10.77
C GLU A 159 4.00 -15.68 -10.31
N PRO A 160 3.05 -15.00 -9.63
CA PRO A 160 3.10 -13.61 -9.18
C PRO A 160 3.78 -13.42 -7.81
N ALA A 161 4.25 -14.49 -7.16
CA ALA A 161 4.79 -14.46 -5.79
C ALA A 161 5.98 -13.49 -5.60
N TRP A 162 6.86 -13.36 -6.60
CA TRP A 162 8.05 -12.52 -6.57
C TRP A 162 7.91 -11.25 -7.43
N ARG A 163 6.70 -10.92 -7.90
CA ARG A 163 6.42 -9.59 -8.45
C ARG A 163 6.82 -8.53 -7.43
N ALA A 164 7.43 -7.44 -7.87
CA ALA A 164 8.13 -6.51 -6.98
C ALA A 164 7.24 -5.92 -5.88
N ASP A 165 6.00 -5.60 -6.20
CA ASP A 165 4.96 -5.15 -5.25
C ASP A 165 4.55 -6.26 -4.27
N ASN A 166 4.27 -7.48 -4.73
CA ASN A 166 3.95 -8.61 -3.85
C ASN A 166 5.11 -8.95 -2.91
N ALA A 167 6.34 -8.91 -3.42
CA ALA A 167 7.56 -9.13 -2.64
C ALA A 167 7.74 -8.07 -1.55
N ALA A 168 7.47 -6.79 -1.85
CA ALA A 168 7.59 -5.71 -0.88
C ALA A 168 6.44 -5.71 0.15
N TRP A 169 5.20 -5.95 -0.27
CA TRP A 169 4.09 -6.15 0.68
C TRP A 169 4.37 -7.30 1.62
N ARG A 170 4.79 -8.45 1.09
CA ARG A 170 5.18 -9.60 1.90
C ARG A 170 6.27 -9.26 2.89
N LEU A 171 7.31 -8.52 2.47
CA LEU A 171 8.37 -8.11 3.37
C LEU A 171 7.84 -7.24 4.51
N LEU A 172 7.01 -6.24 4.22
CA LEU A 172 6.37 -5.40 5.23
C LEU A 172 5.54 -6.23 6.21
N PHE A 173 4.57 -7.02 5.71
CA PHE A 173 3.71 -7.84 6.57
C PHE A 173 4.48 -8.90 7.35
N TRP A 174 5.51 -9.53 6.77
CA TRP A 174 6.38 -10.46 7.51
C TRP A 174 7.13 -9.78 8.64
N THR A 175 7.64 -8.55 8.42
CA THR A 175 8.39 -7.85 9.46
C THR A 175 7.51 -7.26 10.55
N THR A 176 6.33 -6.73 10.19
CA THR A 176 5.35 -6.18 11.13
C THR A 176 4.68 -7.28 11.95
N HIS A 177 4.27 -8.37 11.31
CA HIS A 177 3.60 -9.50 11.96
C HIS A 177 4.57 -10.65 12.27
N ALA A 178 5.86 -10.33 12.42
CA ALA A 178 6.93 -11.28 12.74
C ALA A 178 6.61 -12.20 13.94
N PRO A 179 5.96 -11.74 15.03
CA PRO A 179 5.59 -12.61 16.14
C PRO A 179 4.69 -13.79 15.74
N LEU A 180 3.87 -13.67 14.69
CA LEU A 180 3.03 -14.77 14.21
C LEU A 180 3.80 -15.81 13.39
N ILE A 181 4.93 -15.45 12.78
CA ILE A 181 5.66 -16.34 11.85
C ILE A 181 7.05 -16.75 12.33
N LEU A 182 7.59 -16.13 13.39
CA LEU A 182 8.93 -16.40 13.96
C LEU A 182 8.89 -16.89 15.42
N SER A 183 7.71 -17.25 15.95
CA SER A 183 7.58 -17.73 17.35
C SER A 183 7.93 -19.21 17.53
N SER A 184 8.03 -19.98 16.46
CA SER A 184 8.41 -21.40 16.46
C SER A 184 9.72 -21.68 17.22
N SER A 185 9.75 -22.79 17.97
CA SER A 185 10.98 -23.36 18.53
C SER A 185 11.84 -24.09 17.48
N ASP A 186 11.28 -24.35 16.29
CA ASP A 186 11.98 -24.95 15.15
C ASP A 186 12.99 -23.95 14.56
N LEU A 187 14.27 -24.15 14.91
CA LEU A 187 15.38 -23.31 14.45
C LEU A 187 15.62 -23.40 12.95
N VAL A 188 15.30 -24.53 12.31
CA VAL A 188 15.47 -24.72 10.86
C VAL A 188 14.44 -23.87 10.12
N TYR A 189 13.17 -23.96 10.52
CA TYR A 189 12.10 -23.12 10.00
C TYR A 189 12.40 -21.63 10.20
N ARG A 190 12.78 -21.22 11.42
CA ARG A 190 13.09 -19.82 11.71
C ARG A 190 14.22 -19.29 10.83
N SER A 191 15.25 -20.10 10.61
CA SER A 191 16.36 -19.77 9.71
C SER A 191 15.90 -19.68 8.25
N LEU A 192 15.00 -20.56 7.81
CA LEU A 192 14.43 -20.53 6.46
C LEU A 192 13.62 -19.25 6.22
N VAL A 193 12.77 -18.86 7.18
CA VAL A 193 11.99 -17.60 7.12
C VAL A 193 12.93 -16.39 7.01
N LEU A 194 13.90 -16.25 7.92
CA LEU A 194 14.83 -15.12 7.93
C LEU A 194 15.72 -15.06 6.69
N ASN A 195 16.13 -16.21 6.16
CA ASN A 195 16.83 -16.28 4.89
C ASN A 195 15.93 -15.82 3.74
N CYS A 196 14.65 -16.22 3.73
CA CYS A 196 13.70 -15.79 2.72
C CYS A 196 13.41 -14.28 2.78
N VAL A 197 13.31 -13.69 3.98
CA VAL A 197 13.23 -12.23 4.17
C VAL A 197 14.43 -11.53 3.52
N ALA A 198 15.64 -11.99 3.81
CA ALA A 198 16.87 -11.42 3.23
C ALA A 198 16.95 -11.60 1.71
N ARG A 199 16.52 -12.76 1.19
CA ARG A 199 16.43 -13.01 -0.26
C ARG A 199 15.41 -12.09 -0.92
N THR A 200 14.26 -11.86 -0.30
CA THR A 200 13.23 -10.94 -0.77
C THR A 200 13.80 -9.51 -0.86
N ALA A 201 14.52 -9.04 0.15
CA ALA A 201 15.21 -7.74 0.09
C ALA A 201 16.21 -7.63 -1.08
N ARG A 202 17.07 -8.64 -1.29
CA ARG A 202 18.03 -8.67 -2.43
C ARG A 202 17.35 -8.78 -3.79
N HIS A 203 16.14 -9.33 -3.84
CA HIS A 203 15.33 -9.35 -5.05
C HIS A 203 14.77 -7.95 -5.34
N LEU A 204 14.24 -7.28 -4.32
CA LEU A 204 13.75 -5.91 -4.44
C LEU A 204 14.86 -4.96 -4.90
N ASP A 205 16.07 -5.07 -4.34
CA ASP A 205 17.26 -4.29 -4.73
C ASP A 205 17.50 -4.29 -6.27
N ARG A 206 17.01 -5.31 -6.99
CA ARG A 206 17.19 -5.49 -8.45
C ARG A 206 15.91 -5.36 -9.27
N SER A 207 14.75 -5.32 -8.63
CA SER A 207 13.44 -5.39 -9.29
C SER A 207 12.59 -4.13 -9.08
N ALA A 208 12.84 -3.34 -8.04
CA ALA A 208 11.97 -2.21 -7.69
C ALA A 208 11.79 -1.18 -8.82
N ASP A 209 12.88 -0.73 -9.45
CA ASP A 209 12.79 0.20 -10.58
C ASP A 209 12.14 -0.39 -11.85
N LYS A 210 11.99 -1.72 -11.92
CA LYS A 210 11.32 -2.42 -13.04
C LYS A 210 9.81 -2.54 -12.84
N ALA A 211 9.31 -2.31 -11.63
CA ALA A 211 7.87 -2.29 -11.37
C ALA A 211 7.20 -1.18 -12.20
N PRO A 212 5.94 -1.36 -12.63
CA PRO A 212 5.17 -0.30 -13.29
C PRO A 212 5.15 0.99 -12.47
N VAL A 213 5.17 2.15 -13.14
CA VAL A 213 5.03 3.47 -12.49
C VAL A 213 3.70 3.52 -11.73
N GLY A 214 3.66 4.23 -10.60
CA GLY A 214 2.50 4.29 -9.71
C GLY A 214 2.67 3.39 -8.49
N LEU A 215 1.55 2.88 -7.95
CA LEU A 215 1.54 2.11 -6.70
C LEU A 215 2.54 0.95 -6.68
N PRO A 216 2.66 0.08 -7.71
CA PRO A 216 3.56 -1.07 -7.63
C PRO A 216 5.02 -0.69 -7.37
N ARG A 217 5.50 0.39 -8.00
CA ARG A 217 6.86 0.89 -7.81
C ARG A 217 7.05 1.59 -6.47
N ILE A 218 6.06 2.37 -6.01
CA ILE A 218 6.12 3.00 -4.68
C ILE A 218 6.22 1.91 -3.61
N VAL A 219 5.38 0.87 -3.69
CA VAL A 219 5.41 -0.30 -2.81
C VAL A 219 6.77 -1.00 -2.83
N ALA A 220 7.29 -1.30 -4.02
CA ALA A 220 8.57 -1.99 -4.16
C ALA A 220 9.70 -1.24 -3.44
N TRP A 221 9.75 0.09 -3.60
CA TRP A 221 10.73 0.94 -2.94
C TRP A 221 10.48 1.11 -1.44
N GLY A 222 9.23 1.17 -1.01
CA GLY A 222 8.86 1.17 0.41
C GLY A 222 9.36 -0.08 1.12
N GLY A 223 9.25 -1.24 0.47
CA GLY A 223 9.82 -2.51 0.96
C GLY A 223 11.34 -2.49 1.08
N ILE A 224 12.07 -1.83 0.17
CA ILE A 224 13.53 -1.65 0.27
C ILE A 224 13.90 -0.79 1.48
N VAL A 225 13.19 0.32 1.69
CA VAL A 225 13.41 1.19 2.86
C VAL A 225 13.14 0.42 4.14
N ALA A 226 12.02 -0.29 4.25
CA ALA A 226 11.71 -1.13 5.41
C ALA A 226 12.80 -2.19 5.66
N ALA A 227 13.21 -2.91 4.61
CA ALA A 227 14.27 -3.91 4.70
C ALA A 227 15.61 -3.32 5.14
N SER A 228 15.93 -2.09 4.74
CA SER A 228 17.19 -1.42 5.10
C SER A 228 17.31 -1.11 6.60
N LEU A 229 16.16 -0.92 7.25
CA LEU A 229 16.05 -0.52 8.65
C LEU A 229 15.80 -1.72 9.57
N LEU A 230 15.18 -2.79 9.06
CA LEU A 230 14.79 -3.97 9.85
C LEU A 230 15.77 -5.14 9.71
N ILE A 231 16.62 -5.14 8.67
CA ILE A 231 17.63 -6.18 8.43
C ILE A 231 19.04 -5.63 8.71
N PRO A 232 19.88 -6.35 9.49
CA PRO A 232 21.30 -6.04 9.68
C PRO A 232 22.05 -5.74 8.37
N GLY A 233 22.94 -4.73 8.42
CA GLY A 233 23.78 -4.34 7.28
C GLY A 233 23.05 -3.53 6.20
N GLY A 234 21.90 -2.95 6.51
CA GLY A 234 21.08 -2.20 5.55
C GLY A 234 21.49 -0.76 5.27
N ALA A 235 22.59 -0.23 5.83
CA ALA A 235 22.97 1.19 5.69
C ALA A 235 23.10 1.66 4.23
N ALA A 236 23.78 0.89 3.38
CA ALA A 236 23.89 1.20 1.94
C ALA A 236 22.53 1.09 1.23
N ARG A 237 21.69 0.12 1.63
CA ARG A 237 20.33 -0.05 1.12
C ARG A 237 19.44 1.14 1.49
N LYS A 238 19.64 1.74 2.67
CA LYS A 238 18.84 2.89 3.15
C LYS A 238 18.99 4.09 2.23
N VAL A 239 20.22 4.49 1.93
CA VAL A 239 20.52 5.66 1.08
C VAL A 239 19.88 5.52 -0.30
N PHE A 240 20.08 4.38 -0.95
CA PHE A 240 19.49 4.09 -2.25
C PHE A 240 17.96 3.93 -2.18
N GLY A 241 17.46 3.28 -1.13
CA GLY A 241 16.04 3.05 -0.87
C GLY A 241 15.26 4.35 -0.72
N GLU A 242 15.76 5.29 0.08
CA GLU A 242 15.14 6.60 0.29
C GLU A 242 15.10 7.41 -1.01
N ALA A 243 16.21 7.46 -1.74
CA ALA A 243 16.26 8.13 -3.05
C ALA A 243 15.31 7.50 -4.07
N GLY A 244 15.23 6.16 -4.11
CA GLY A 244 14.32 5.42 -4.97
C GLY A 244 12.85 5.62 -4.61
N LEU A 245 12.50 5.57 -3.33
CA LEU A 245 11.15 5.81 -2.85
C LEU A 245 10.70 7.24 -3.18
N LYS A 246 11.56 8.23 -2.94
CA LYS A 246 11.27 9.62 -3.33
C LYS A 246 10.96 9.73 -4.82
N ARG A 247 11.82 9.18 -5.69
CA ARG A 247 11.60 9.18 -7.15
C ARG A 247 10.31 8.46 -7.54
N ALA A 248 9.98 7.36 -6.88
CA ALA A 248 8.75 6.61 -7.14
C ALA A 248 7.50 7.39 -6.76
N ILE A 249 7.54 8.10 -5.62
CA ILE A 249 6.47 9.01 -5.19
C ILE A 249 6.32 10.16 -6.19
N ASP A 250 7.41 10.85 -6.55
CA ASP A 250 7.39 11.98 -7.47
C ASP A 250 6.86 11.60 -8.87
N ALA A 251 7.06 10.35 -9.29
CA ALA A 251 6.58 9.84 -10.58
C ALA A 251 5.17 9.20 -10.52
N GLY A 252 4.73 8.77 -9.34
CA GLY A 252 3.50 7.99 -9.14
C GLY A 252 2.36 8.77 -8.48
N ILE A 253 2.64 9.96 -7.95
CA ILE A 253 1.68 10.82 -7.25
C ILE A 253 1.78 12.24 -7.83
N HIS A 254 0.64 12.79 -8.23
CA HIS A 254 0.54 14.15 -8.75
C HIS A 254 0.88 15.20 -7.68
N ALA A 255 1.09 16.44 -8.11
CA ALA A 255 1.44 17.55 -7.21
C ALA A 255 0.34 17.83 -6.17
N ASP A 256 -0.92 17.59 -6.52
CA ASP A 256 -2.07 17.69 -5.61
C ASP A 256 -2.23 16.49 -4.66
N GLY A 257 -1.38 15.46 -4.77
CA GLY A 257 -1.40 14.27 -3.91
C GLY A 257 -2.21 13.10 -4.44
N GLY A 258 -2.85 13.22 -5.60
CA GLY A 258 -3.57 12.12 -6.23
C GLY A 258 -2.65 11.07 -6.87
N ILE A 259 -2.92 9.78 -6.66
CA ILE A 259 -2.16 8.71 -7.30
C ILE A 259 -2.45 8.61 -8.80
N LEU A 260 -1.43 8.27 -9.59
CA LEU A 260 -1.48 8.21 -11.05
C LEU A 260 -2.58 7.30 -11.61
N SER A 261 -2.91 6.18 -10.95
CA SER A 261 -3.97 5.27 -11.40
C SER A 261 -5.38 5.83 -11.21
N ARG A 262 -5.50 6.96 -10.49
CA ARG A 262 -6.78 7.61 -10.16
C ARG A 262 -7.72 6.74 -9.32
N SER A 263 -7.28 5.55 -8.90
CA SER A 263 -8.02 4.60 -8.10
C SER A 263 -8.00 5.01 -6.62
N PRO A 264 -9.17 5.16 -5.97
CA PRO A 264 -9.23 5.41 -4.53
C PRO A 264 -8.64 4.26 -3.71
N LEU A 265 -8.75 3.00 -4.19
CA LEU A 265 -8.15 1.86 -3.51
C LEU A 265 -6.63 1.93 -3.56
N ASP A 266 -6.05 2.30 -4.70
CA ASP A 266 -4.60 2.44 -4.80
C ASP A 266 -4.09 3.63 -3.98
N GLN A 267 -4.87 4.71 -3.89
CA GLN A 267 -4.58 5.85 -3.01
C GLN A 267 -4.53 5.41 -1.54
N MET A 268 -5.51 4.61 -1.09
CA MET A 268 -5.52 4.06 0.28
C MET A 268 -4.33 3.13 0.53
N GLU A 269 -4.00 2.25 -0.42
CA GLU A 269 -2.84 1.36 -0.30
C GLU A 269 -1.51 2.14 -0.29
N ALA A 270 -1.41 3.27 -1.03
CA ALA A 270 -0.26 4.16 -0.97
C ALA A 270 -0.13 4.82 0.41
N ILE A 271 -1.21 5.35 0.97
CA ILE A 271 -1.20 5.95 2.31
C ILE A 271 -0.81 4.88 3.35
N MET A 272 -1.42 3.69 3.27
CA MET A 272 -1.08 2.55 4.13
C MET A 272 0.40 2.20 4.07
N LEU A 273 0.96 2.06 2.86
CA LEU A 273 2.36 1.78 2.67
C LEU A 273 3.25 2.84 3.34
N LEU A 274 2.99 4.12 3.07
CA LEU A 274 3.80 5.22 3.59
C LEU A 274 3.70 5.31 5.13
N SER A 275 2.52 5.05 5.69
CA SER A 275 2.32 4.90 7.15
C SER A 275 3.12 3.75 7.73
N MET A 276 3.10 2.58 7.07
CA MET A 276 3.89 1.43 7.53
C MET A 276 5.40 1.74 7.47
N VAL A 277 5.87 2.42 6.41
CA VAL A 277 7.27 2.87 6.32
C VAL A 277 7.60 3.86 7.44
N GLN A 278 6.70 4.79 7.78
CA GLN A 278 6.87 5.68 8.92
C GLN A 278 7.01 4.90 10.23
N ALA A 279 6.17 3.89 10.47
CA ALA A 279 6.26 3.04 11.66
C ALA A 279 7.61 2.29 11.74
N VAL A 280 8.24 1.97 10.61
CA VAL A 280 9.60 1.41 10.60
C VAL A 280 10.64 2.41 11.13
N TYR A 281 10.57 3.69 10.74
CA TYR A 281 11.44 4.72 11.31
C TYR A 281 11.20 4.90 12.80
N ASP A 282 9.94 4.92 13.22
CA ASP A 282 9.55 5.10 14.62
C ASP A 282 10.11 3.99 15.52
N VAL A 283 9.93 2.72 15.15
CA VAL A 283 10.44 1.59 15.94
C VAL A 283 11.97 1.55 15.98
N ARG A 284 12.62 2.07 14.95
CA ARG A 284 14.08 2.24 14.89
C ARG A 284 14.58 3.47 15.62
N ARG A 285 13.68 4.36 16.05
CA ARG A 285 13.97 5.66 16.68
C ARG A 285 14.88 6.52 15.80
N GLU A 286 14.67 6.46 14.49
CA GLU A 286 15.40 7.25 13.50
C GLU A 286 14.45 8.30 12.90
N PRO A 287 14.91 9.53 12.62
CA PRO A 287 14.07 10.52 11.96
C PRO A 287 13.75 10.07 10.53
N ALA A 288 12.46 10.08 10.19
CA ALA A 288 12.03 9.83 8.82
C ALA A 288 12.42 10.99 7.89
N PRO A 289 12.74 10.71 6.62
CA PRO A 289 13.07 11.76 5.66
C PRO A 289 11.83 12.61 5.35
N ALA A 290 12.03 13.92 5.18
CA ALA A 290 10.95 14.90 5.00
C ALA A 290 9.96 14.54 3.88
N PHE A 291 10.45 13.97 2.77
CA PHE A 291 9.60 13.61 1.63
C PHE A 291 8.49 12.60 1.99
N LEU A 292 8.69 11.78 3.03
CA LEU A 292 7.68 10.80 3.47
C LEU A 292 6.47 11.51 4.09
N GLN A 293 6.74 12.46 4.98
CA GLN A 293 5.72 13.27 5.62
C GLN A 293 5.05 14.23 4.64
N ASP A 294 5.82 14.79 3.71
CA ASP A 294 5.27 15.63 2.63
C ASP A 294 4.32 14.82 1.74
N ALA A 295 4.67 13.57 1.40
CA ALA A 295 3.82 12.70 0.61
C ALA A 295 2.51 12.35 1.33
N LEU A 296 2.57 11.98 2.61
CA LEU A 296 1.38 11.73 3.44
C LEU A 296 0.50 12.99 3.53
N SER A 297 1.10 14.16 3.76
CA SER A 297 0.39 15.43 3.90
C SER A 297 -0.35 15.88 2.63
N ARG A 298 0.04 15.38 1.45
CA ARG A 298 -0.66 15.62 0.18
C ARG A 298 -1.65 14.52 -0.17
N THR A 299 -1.28 13.26 0.04
CA THR A 299 -2.11 12.09 -0.35
C THR A 299 -3.39 11.96 0.46
N VAL A 300 -3.36 12.32 1.74
CA VAL A 300 -4.53 12.26 2.63
C VAL A 300 -5.62 13.26 2.24
N PRO A 301 -5.36 14.58 2.09
CA PRO A 301 -6.40 15.51 1.67
C PRO A 301 -6.91 15.22 0.26
N ALA A 302 -6.06 14.69 -0.64
CA ALA A 302 -6.50 14.15 -1.93
C ALA A 302 -7.53 13.03 -1.74
N LEU A 303 -7.22 11.96 -0.99
CA LEU A 303 -8.17 10.87 -0.71
C LEU A 303 -9.49 11.39 -0.14
N LEU A 304 -9.42 12.29 0.85
CA LEU A 304 -10.58 12.87 1.49
C LEU A 304 -11.46 13.71 0.54
N SER A 305 -10.93 14.20 -0.59
CA SER A 305 -11.74 14.87 -1.61
C SER A 305 -12.81 13.94 -2.22
N LEU A 306 -12.55 12.63 -2.22
CA LEU A 306 -13.47 11.58 -2.67
C LEU A 306 -14.34 10.99 -1.55
N ALA A 307 -14.23 11.50 -0.32
CA ALA A 307 -15.12 11.11 0.77
C ALA A 307 -16.48 11.81 0.65
N HIS A 308 -17.55 11.01 0.73
CA HIS A 308 -18.93 11.49 0.84
C HIS A 308 -19.18 12.12 2.22
N GLY A 309 -20.40 12.63 2.44
CA GLY A 309 -20.77 13.26 3.71
C GLY A 309 -20.70 12.32 4.93
N ASP A 310 -20.84 11.01 4.70
CA ASP A 310 -20.69 9.95 5.71
C ASP A 310 -19.24 9.51 5.94
N GLY A 311 -18.29 10.03 5.15
CA GLY A 311 -16.87 9.68 5.22
C GLY A 311 -16.46 8.45 4.39
N GLY A 312 -17.41 7.78 3.72
CA GLY A 312 -17.14 6.64 2.84
C GLY A 312 -16.64 7.11 1.47
N LEU A 313 -16.06 6.20 0.68
CA LEU A 313 -15.66 6.48 -0.70
C LEU A 313 -16.67 5.88 -1.68
N GLY A 314 -17.00 6.64 -2.72
CA GLY A 314 -17.79 6.16 -3.85
C GLY A 314 -17.06 5.14 -4.71
N SER A 315 -17.76 4.56 -5.68
CA SER A 315 -17.17 3.61 -6.64
C SER A 315 -16.53 4.34 -7.82
N TRP A 316 -15.20 4.33 -7.89
CA TRP A 316 -14.43 5.03 -8.92
C TRP A 316 -13.32 4.14 -9.47
N GLN A 317 -13.07 4.16 -10.79
CA GLN A 317 -11.92 3.50 -11.42
C GLN A 317 -11.75 2.02 -11.03
N GLY A 318 -12.86 1.27 -10.99
CA GLY A 318 -12.88 -0.15 -10.61
C GLY A 318 -12.89 -0.43 -9.10
N ALA A 319 -12.83 0.60 -8.26
CA ALA A 319 -13.08 0.47 -6.82
C ALA A 319 -14.59 0.32 -6.55
N ALA A 320 -14.93 -0.61 -5.66
CA ALA A 320 -16.25 -0.63 -5.02
C ALA A 320 -16.33 0.44 -3.93
N ALA A 321 -17.54 0.72 -3.45
CA ALA A 321 -17.74 1.60 -2.30
C ALA A 321 -16.90 1.13 -1.10
N VAL A 322 -16.29 2.08 -0.40
CA VAL A 322 -15.42 1.80 0.76
C VAL A 322 -16.08 2.31 2.03
N ASP A 323 -16.13 1.43 3.03
CA ASP A 323 -16.68 1.72 4.35
C ASP A 323 -15.96 2.90 5.04
N PRO A 324 -16.69 3.86 5.63
CA PRO A 324 -16.11 5.03 6.30
C PRO A 324 -15.13 4.68 7.41
N ALA A 325 -15.33 3.60 8.16
CA ALA A 325 -14.42 3.20 9.23
C ALA A 325 -13.07 2.76 8.67
N ARG A 326 -13.06 2.08 7.50
CA ARG A 326 -11.82 1.71 6.81
C ARG A 326 -11.07 2.95 6.32
N VAL A 327 -11.77 3.93 5.75
CA VAL A 327 -11.16 5.21 5.33
C VAL A 327 -10.56 5.93 6.53
N SER A 328 -11.35 6.08 7.61
CA SER A 328 -10.92 6.74 8.84
C SER A 328 -9.71 6.07 9.47
N ALA A 329 -9.63 4.73 9.44
CA ALA A 329 -8.51 3.99 9.99
C ALA A 329 -7.21 4.23 9.19
N ILE A 330 -7.27 4.25 7.85
CA ILE A 330 -6.12 4.58 7.00
C ILE A 330 -5.65 6.02 7.23
N VAL A 331 -6.60 6.97 7.31
CA VAL A 331 -6.26 8.38 7.61
C VAL A 331 -5.65 8.51 9.01
N ALA A 332 -6.17 7.80 10.01
CA ALA A 332 -5.61 7.83 11.37
C ALA A 332 -4.18 7.28 11.40
N ALA A 333 -3.91 6.17 10.71
CA ALA A 333 -2.58 5.58 10.58
C ALA A 333 -1.57 6.52 9.88
N SER A 334 -2.04 7.43 9.02
CA SER A 334 -1.17 8.47 8.42
C SER A 334 -0.71 9.53 9.42
N ARG A 335 -1.44 9.69 10.53
CA ARG A 335 -1.27 10.76 11.53
C ARG A 335 -1.44 12.18 10.95
N VAL A 336 -1.88 12.31 9.71
CA VAL A 336 -2.19 13.59 9.07
C VAL A 336 -3.60 14.02 9.45
N ARG A 337 -3.72 15.28 9.89
CA ARG A 337 -5.00 15.95 10.06
C ARG A 337 -5.16 17.00 8.97
N SER A 338 -6.09 16.79 8.06
CA SER A 338 -6.32 17.71 6.94
C SER A 338 -7.80 17.80 6.60
N ARG A 339 -8.15 18.86 5.87
CA ARG A 339 -9.47 18.98 5.25
C ARG A 339 -9.40 18.42 3.82
N PRO A 340 -10.52 17.89 3.29
CA PRO A 340 -10.59 17.51 1.88
C PRO A 340 -10.15 18.63 0.95
N LEU A 341 -9.45 18.29 -0.14
CA LEU A 341 -9.24 19.25 -1.22
C LEU A 341 -10.58 19.64 -1.84
N ARG A 342 -10.75 20.94 -2.12
CA ARG A 342 -11.87 21.44 -2.94
C ARG A 342 -11.70 21.03 -4.40
N GLN A 343 -10.46 21.10 -4.90
CA GLN A 343 -10.12 20.77 -6.28
C GLN A 343 -8.84 19.92 -6.30
N ALA A 344 -8.97 18.64 -6.66
CA ALA A 344 -7.83 17.76 -6.96
C ALA A 344 -7.61 17.81 -8.49
N ARG A 345 -7.07 18.96 -8.94
CA ARG A 345 -7.02 19.32 -10.37
C ARG A 345 -6.21 18.32 -11.19
N ASP A 346 -5.05 17.90 -10.70
CA ASP A 346 -4.16 17.01 -11.42
C ASP A 346 -4.63 15.55 -11.32
N TRP A 347 -5.26 15.19 -10.20
CA TRP A 347 -5.89 13.87 -10.04
C TRP A 347 -7.15 13.70 -10.91
N GLY A 348 -7.79 14.82 -11.25
CA GLY A 348 -8.94 14.89 -12.13
C GLY A 348 -10.29 14.80 -11.43
N TYR A 349 -10.33 14.99 -10.11
CA TYR A 349 -11.58 14.99 -9.34
C TYR A 349 -11.93 16.37 -8.81
N GLN A 350 -13.21 16.72 -8.90
CA GLN A 350 -13.77 17.97 -8.39
C GLN A 350 -14.76 17.68 -7.26
N ARG A 351 -14.70 18.48 -6.19
CA ARG A 351 -15.60 18.37 -5.05
C ARG A 351 -16.33 19.68 -4.81
N ILE A 352 -17.65 19.62 -4.73
CA ILE A 352 -18.51 20.73 -4.32
C ILE A 352 -19.22 20.32 -3.04
N ALA A 353 -19.13 21.13 -1.99
CA ALA A 353 -19.80 20.88 -0.72
C ALA A 353 -20.72 22.07 -0.38
N ALA A 354 -21.99 21.76 -0.09
CA ALA A 354 -23.00 22.71 0.35
C ALA A 354 -23.76 22.13 1.55
N GLY A 355 -23.37 22.54 2.75
CA GLY A 355 -23.86 21.93 3.99
C GLY A 355 -23.51 20.44 4.06
N GLN A 356 -24.53 19.59 4.19
CA GLN A 356 -24.39 18.12 4.21
C GLN A 356 -24.35 17.49 2.80
N THR A 357 -24.61 18.28 1.76
CA THR A 357 -24.60 17.78 0.38
C THR A 357 -23.19 17.86 -0.18
N VAL A 358 -22.68 16.73 -0.68
CA VAL A 358 -21.39 16.64 -1.35
C VAL A 358 -21.61 16.10 -2.76
N LEU A 359 -21.25 16.89 -3.76
CA LEU A 359 -21.17 16.48 -5.15
C LEU A 359 -19.70 16.24 -5.52
N GLN A 360 -19.43 15.07 -6.09
CA GLN A 360 -18.12 14.67 -6.59
C GLN A 360 -18.23 14.44 -8.09
N ILE A 361 -17.26 14.91 -8.85
CA ILE A 361 -17.26 14.84 -10.30
C ILE A 361 -15.88 14.34 -10.75
N ASP A 362 -15.85 13.26 -11.52
CA ASP A 362 -14.69 12.89 -12.33
C ASP A 362 -14.68 13.81 -13.58
N ALA A 363 -13.71 14.70 -13.62
CA ALA A 363 -13.55 15.72 -14.66
C ALA A 363 -12.22 15.55 -15.43
N ALA A 364 -11.59 14.39 -15.34
CA ALA A 364 -10.38 14.13 -16.10
C ALA A 364 -10.70 13.83 -17.58
N PRO A 365 -9.73 13.98 -18.49
CA PRO A 365 -9.88 13.50 -19.85
C PRO A 365 -10.18 11.98 -19.86
N PRO A 366 -10.98 11.50 -20.82
CA PRO A 366 -11.14 10.07 -21.03
C PRO A 366 -9.76 9.42 -21.35
N PRO A 367 -9.50 8.20 -20.84
CA PRO A 367 -8.23 7.50 -21.02
C PRO A 367 -7.93 7.12 -22.48
#